data_AF-A0A935SR70-F1
#
_entry.id   AF-A0A935SR70-F1
#
_cell.length_a   1.000
_cell.length_b   1.000
_cell.length_c   1.000
_cell.angle_alpha   90.00
_cell.angle_beta   90.00
_cell.angle_gamma   90.00
#
_symmetry.space_group_name_H-M   'P 1'
#
loop_
_entity.id
_entity.type
_entity.pdbx_description
1 polymer ?
#
loop_
_entity_poly.entity_id
_entity_poly.type
_entity_poly.pdbx_seq_one_letter_code
_entity_poly.pdbx_strand_id
1 'polypeptide(L)'
;MNFAGAFLMGADLSASNITMPVDKYKNLDLNDANLSRADLSGANLMDAILNRADLSGADLRGADLRGAKLNGAILISANLSGSKLYIANLTNADLRGADLTDCGFFTYDEGFAKVRSNYSDEEWRRIPGADLTNIKKDIATRTEVGLSVNLKGAKISSATKGTSVTYWTANGGVVAD
;
A
#
# COMPACT_ATOMS: atom_id res chain seq x y z
N MET A 1 -17.87 9.98 -7.88
CA MET A 1 -18.38 9.64 -9.24
C MET A 1 -18.48 8.13 -9.33
N ASN A 2 -19.46 7.53 -10.03
CA ASN A 2 -19.66 6.07 -10.03
C ASN A 2 -19.36 5.49 -11.42
N PHE A 3 -18.37 4.60 -11.46
CA PHE A 3 -17.91 3.81 -12.60
C PHE A 3 -17.78 2.33 -12.20
N ALA A 4 -18.57 1.88 -11.21
CA ALA A 4 -18.60 0.48 -10.83
C ALA A 4 -18.97 -0.39 -12.05
N GLY A 5 -18.19 -1.44 -12.30
CA GLY A 5 -18.33 -2.31 -13.47
C GLY A 5 -18.02 -1.65 -14.81
N ALA A 6 -17.45 -0.44 -14.83
CA ALA A 6 -17.12 0.23 -16.08
C ALA A 6 -16.02 -0.51 -16.86
N PHE A 7 -16.13 -0.48 -18.19
CA PHE A 7 -15.10 -0.97 -19.09
C PHE A 7 -14.20 0.19 -19.51
N LEU A 8 -13.02 0.25 -18.88
CA LEU A 8 -11.98 1.27 -19.05
C LEU A 8 -10.64 0.64 -19.45
N MET A 9 -10.69 -0.53 -20.09
CA MET A 9 -9.51 -1.27 -20.54
C MET A 9 -8.70 -0.41 -21.51
N GLY A 10 -7.41 -0.25 -21.23
CA GLY A 10 -6.50 0.56 -22.05
C GLY A 10 -6.84 2.06 -22.07
N ALA A 11 -7.71 2.54 -21.17
CA ALA A 11 -8.02 3.95 -21.08
C ALA A 11 -6.79 4.75 -20.61
N ASP A 12 -6.58 5.91 -21.22
CA ASP A 12 -5.63 6.90 -20.72
C ASP A 12 -6.32 7.78 -19.68
N LEU A 13 -5.88 7.60 -18.44
CA LEU A 13 -6.29 8.33 -17.25
C LEU A 13 -5.03 8.87 -16.53
N SER A 14 -3.92 9.04 -17.27
CA SER A 14 -2.67 9.54 -16.74
C SER A 14 -2.82 10.97 -16.20
N ALA A 15 -2.15 11.26 -15.08
CA ALA A 15 -2.19 12.52 -14.35
C ALA A 15 -3.60 13.04 -13.99
N SER A 16 -4.63 12.21 -14.17
CA SER A 16 -6.00 12.66 -13.99
C SER A 16 -6.31 12.76 -12.50
N ASN A 17 -7.04 13.81 -12.14
CA ASN A 17 -7.53 13.99 -10.79
C ASN A 17 -8.86 13.25 -10.63
N ILE A 18 -8.79 11.94 -10.41
CA ILE A 18 -9.98 11.07 -10.35
C ILE A 18 -10.59 11.07 -8.94
N THR A 19 -9.81 11.49 -7.94
CA THR A 19 -10.31 11.95 -6.64
C THR A 19 -10.95 13.32 -6.80
N MET A 20 -12.27 13.38 -6.97
CA MET A 20 -12.99 14.65 -6.89
C MET A 20 -12.66 15.39 -5.57
N PRO A 21 -12.74 16.73 -5.51
CA PRO A 21 -12.28 17.52 -4.38
C PRO A 21 -12.79 16.99 -3.04
N VAL A 22 -11.88 16.96 -2.06
CA VAL A 22 -12.02 16.46 -0.67
C VAL A 22 -13.31 16.87 0.05
N ASP A 23 -14.00 17.90 -0.42
CA ASP A 23 -15.17 18.50 0.25
C ASP A 23 -16.53 18.02 -0.31
N LYS A 24 -16.55 17.13 -1.31
CA LYS A 24 -17.80 16.73 -1.99
C LYS A 24 -18.09 15.23 -1.95
N TYR A 25 -17.98 14.63 -0.77
CA TYR A 25 -18.70 13.42 -0.28
C TYR A 25 -18.99 12.24 -1.23
N LYS A 26 -18.20 12.00 -2.28
CA LYS A 26 -18.26 10.75 -3.03
C LYS A 26 -16.88 10.34 -3.48
N ASN A 27 -16.32 9.36 -2.77
CA ASN A 27 -15.21 8.56 -3.26
C ASN A 27 -15.53 8.11 -4.70
N LEU A 28 -14.51 8.07 -5.54
CA LEU A 28 -14.60 7.49 -6.86
C LEU A 28 -14.89 5.99 -6.70
N ASP A 29 -16.04 5.54 -7.20
CA ASP A 29 -16.40 4.13 -7.19
C ASP A 29 -16.02 3.50 -8.52
N LEU A 30 -15.04 2.61 -8.48
CA LEU A 30 -14.52 1.77 -9.56
C LEU A 30 -14.58 0.29 -9.14
N ASN A 31 -15.49 -0.08 -8.23
CA ASN A 31 -15.68 -1.48 -7.86
C ASN A 31 -15.94 -2.32 -9.12
N ASP A 32 -15.29 -3.48 -9.23
CA ASP A 32 -15.48 -4.41 -10.35
C ASP A 32 -15.17 -3.81 -11.75
N ALA A 33 -14.56 -2.61 -11.82
CA ALA A 33 -14.22 -1.99 -13.10
C ALA A 33 -13.08 -2.75 -13.79
N ASN A 34 -13.15 -2.83 -15.12
CA ASN A 34 -12.04 -3.32 -15.92
C ASN A 34 -11.16 -2.13 -16.33
N LEU A 35 -10.03 -1.98 -15.65
CA LEU A 35 -8.96 -1.01 -15.89
C LEU A 35 -7.69 -1.72 -16.40
N SER A 36 -7.82 -2.94 -16.93
CA SER A 36 -6.67 -3.69 -17.41
C SER A 36 -5.93 -2.89 -18.49
N ARG A 37 -4.61 -2.82 -18.39
CA ARG A 37 -3.72 -2.05 -19.28
C ARG A 37 -4.01 -0.55 -19.37
N ALA A 38 -4.81 0.01 -18.46
CA ALA A 38 -5.03 1.45 -18.40
C ALA A 38 -3.75 2.20 -18.01
N ASP A 39 -3.57 3.40 -18.53
CA ASP A 39 -2.56 4.33 -18.04
C ASP A 39 -3.16 5.17 -16.91
N LEU A 40 -2.70 4.94 -15.69
CA LEU A 40 -3.06 5.65 -14.46
C LEU A 40 -1.81 6.30 -13.85
N SER A 41 -0.75 6.49 -14.64
CA SER A 41 0.50 7.04 -14.16
C SER A 41 0.30 8.46 -13.60
N GLY A 42 0.77 8.69 -12.38
CA GLY A 42 0.60 9.96 -11.66
C GLY A 42 -0.85 10.33 -11.31
N ALA A 43 -1.83 9.44 -11.53
CA ALA A 43 -3.23 9.73 -11.24
C ALA A 43 -3.46 9.92 -9.72
N ASN A 44 -4.37 10.83 -9.37
CA ASN A 44 -4.85 10.96 -8.00
C ASN A 44 -6.05 10.03 -7.82
N LEU A 45 -5.83 8.96 -7.04
CA LEU A 45 -6.78 7.90 -6.67
C LEU A 45 -6.92 7.81 -5.14
N MET A 46 -6.57 8.88 -4.42
CA MET A 46 -6.72 8.94 -2.97
C MET A 46 -8.17 8.64 -2.58
N ASP A 47 -8.35 7.73 -1.61
CA ASP A 47 -9.62 7.20 -1.11
C ASP A 47 -10.55 6.56 -2.16
N ALA A 48 -10.04 6.26 -3.37
CA ALA A 48 -10.82 5.59 -4.40
C ALA A 48 -11.25 4.18 -3.96
N ILE A 49 -12.43 3.76 -4.42
CA ILE A 49 -12.98 2.43 -4.15
C ILE A 49 -12.75 1.58 -5.40
N LEU A 50 -11.81 0.64 -5.32
CA LEU A 50 -11.32 -0.20 -6.41
C LEU A 50 -11.44 -1.70 -6.04
N ASN A 51 -12.39 -2.07 -5.17
CA ASN A 51 -12.49 -3.47 -4.75
C ASN A 51 -12.85 -4.33 -5.96
N ARG A 52 -12.14 -5.46 -6.11
CA ARG A 52 -12.30 -6.40 -7.23
C ARG A 52 -12.11 -5.78 -8.62
N ALA A 53 -11.55 -4.58 -8.73
CA ALA A 53 -11.21 -4.01 -10.02
C ALA A 53 -10.11 -4.85 -10.69
N ASP A 54 -10.21 -5.01 -12.02
CA ASP A 54 -9.16 -5.61 -12.83
C ASP A 54 -8.20 -4.49 -13.28
N LEU A 55 -7.01 -4.45 -12.68
CA LEU A 55 -5.91 -3.54 -12.98
C LEU A 55 -4.74 -4.31 -13.64
N SER A 56 -5.00 -5.48 -14.22
CA SER A 56 -3.96 -6.32 -14.82
C SER A 56 -3.18 -5.56 -15.89
N GLY A 57 -1.86 -5.46 -15.71
CA GLY A 57 -0.97 -4.73 -16.63
C GLY A 57 -1.18 -3.22 -16.67
N ALA A 58 -1.92 -2.62 -15.73
CA ALA A 58 -2.09 -1.18 -15.67
C ALA A 58 -0.78 -0.47 -15.28
N ASP A 59 -0.58 0.75 -15.78
CA ASP A 59 0.51 1.63 -15.37
C ASP A 59 0.02 2.55 -14.24
N LEU A 60 0.49 2.32 -13.02
CA LEU A 60 0.17 3.09 -11.80
C LEU A 60 1.40 3.85 -11.29
N ARG A 61 2.43 4.06 -12.13
CA ARG A 61 3.68 4.70 -11.72
C ARG A 61 3.43 6.06 -11.09
N GLY A 62 3.93 6.27 -9.87
CA GLY A 62 3.77 7.53 -9.16
C GLY A 62 2.32 7.91 -8.78
N ALA A 63 1.34 7.03 -8.98
CA ALA A 63 -0.06 7.30 -8.64
C ALA A 63 -0.23 7.50 -7.11
N ASP A 64 -1.19 8.34 -6.74
CA ASP A 64 -1.57 8.56 -5.34
C ASP A 64 -2.75 7.66 -4.97
N LEU A 65 -2.48 6.55 -4.30
CA LEU A 65 -3.47 5.55 -3.86
C LEU A 65 -3.68 5.59 -2.35
N ARG A 66 -3.36 6.72 -1.69
CA ARG A 66 -3.51 6.86 -0.23
C ARG A 66 -4.95 6.57 0.18
N GLY A 67 -5.16 5.64 1.10
CA GLY A 67 -6.50 5.27 1.59
C GLY A 67 -7.38 4.50 0.59
N ALA A 68 -6.87 4.17 -0.59
CA ALA A 68 -7.63 3.44 -1.60
C ALA A 68 -8.05 2.05 -1.09
N LYS A 69 -9.28 1.65 -1.45
CA LYS A 69 -9.82 0.32 -1.12
C LYS A 69 -9.62 -0.62 -2.31
N LEU A 70 -8.64 -1.51 -2.23
CA LEU A 70 -8.23 -2.45 -3.28
C LEU A 70 -8.51 -3.91 -2.86
N ASN A 71 -9.54 -4.15 -2.03
CA ASN A 71 -9.83 -5.50 -1.55
C ASN A 71 -10.14 -6.43 -2.73
N GLY A 72 -9.37 -7.50 -2.88
CA GLY A 72 -9.54 -8.46 -3.98
C GLY A 72 -9.24 -7.90 -5.38
N ALA A 73 -8.57 -6.75 -5.49
CA ALA A 73 -8.19 -6.19 -6.79
C ALA A 73 -7.16 -7.10 -7.51
N ILE A 74 -7.25 -7.17 -8.84
CA ILE A 74 -6.33 -7.93 -9.67
C ILE A 74 -5.27 -6.96 -10.21
N LEU A 75 -4.05 -7.02 -9.69
CA LEU A 75 -2.91 -6.17 -10.03
C LEU A 75 -1.81 -6.97 -10.75
N ILE A 76 -2.16 -8.08 -11.40
CA ILE A 76 -1.21 -8.96 -12.07
C ILE A 76 -0.42 -8.17 -13.11
N SER A 77 0.91 -8.19 -13.01
CA SER A 77 1.81 -7.44 -13.91
C SER A 77 1.59 -5.92 -13.95
N ALA A 78 0.90 -5.34 -12.96
CA ALA A 78 0.72 -3.90 -12.87
C ALA A 78 2.02 -3.20 -12.44
N ASN A 79 2.28 -2.02 -12.98
CA ASN A 79 3.44 -1.22 -12.57
C ASN A 79 3.03 -0.21 -11.50
N LEU A 80 3.31 -0.47 -10.24
CA LEU A 80 3.04 0.45 -9.13
C LEU A 80 4.27 1.27 -8.73
N SER A 81 5.37 1.22 -9.49
CA SER A 81 6.63 1.81 -9.02
C SER A 81 6.50 3.30 -8.66
N GLY A 82 7.04 3.68 -7.50
CA GLY A 82 6.95 5.04 -6.95
C GLY A 82 5.53 5.48 -6.51
N SER A 83 4.51 4.61 -6.56
CA SER A 83 3.15 4.96 -6.12
C SER A 83 3.07 5.12 -4.59
N LYS A 84 2.05 5.85 -4.13
CA LYS A 84 1.78 6.08 -2.71
C LYS A 84 0.63 5.21 -2.24
N LEU A 85 0.92 4.17 -1.47
CA LEU A 85 -0.05 3.18 -0.97
C LEU A 85 -0.28 3.32 0.56
N TYR A 86 0.07 4.46 1.15
CA TYR A 86 -0.16 4.68 2.58
C TYR A 86 -1.62 4.43 2.94
N ILE A 87 -1.88 3.62 3.97
CA ILE A 87 -3.22 3.23 4.46
C ILE A 87 -4.15 2.62 3.39
N ALA A 88 -3.61 2.18 2.24
CA ALA A 88 -4.39 1.47 1.23
C ALA A 88 -4.71 0.04 1.69
N ASN A 89 -5.94 -0.40 1.47
CA ASN A 89 -6.35 -1.76 1.83
C ASN A 89 -6.21 -2.69 0.62
N LEU A 90 -5.13 -3.47 0.60
CA LEU A 90 -4.82 -4.47 -0.42
C LEU A 90 -5.28 -5.89 -0.05
N THR A 91 -6.11 -6.08 0.98
CA THR A 91 -6.49 -7.43 1.45
C THR A 91 -7.00 -8.28 0.28
N ASN A 92 -6.44 -9.48 0.13
CA ASN A 92 -6.75 -10.42 -0.97
C ASN A 92 -6.42 -9.92 -2.39
N ALA A 93 -5.67 -8.84 -2.57
CA ALA A 93 -5.23 -8.40 -3.88
C ALA A 93 -4.19 -9.36 -4.48
N ASP A 94 -4.26 -9.53 -5.80
CA ASP A 94 -3.33 -10.34 -6.58
C ASP A 94 -2.25 -9.45 -7.23
N LEU A 95 -1.03 -9.53 -6.72
CA LEU A 95 0.16 -8.76 -7.10
C LEU A 95 1.16 -9.61 -7.87
N ARG A 96 0.77 -10.78 -8.41
CA ARG A 96 1.70 -11.62 -9.16
C ARG A 96 2.32 -10.86 -10.33
N GLY A 97 3.65 -10.73 -10.32
CA GLY A 97 4.40 -9.99 -11.33
C GLY A 97 4.23 -8.47 -11.28
N ALA A 98 3.52 -7.92 -10.28
CA ALA A 98 3.43 -6.49 -10.09
C ALA A 98 4.80 -5.90 -9.70
N ASP A 99 5.07 -4.66 -10.09
CA ASP A 99 6.28 -3.93 -9.68
C ASP A 99 5.94 -2.95 -8.56
N LEU A 100 6.48 -3.19 -7.35
CA LEU A 100 6.32 -2.33 -6.17
C LEU A 100 7.60 -1.53 -5.86
N THR A 101 8.54 -1.42 -6.80
CA THR A 101 9.80 -0.69 -6.58
C THR A 101 9.53 0.74 -6.15
N ASP A 102 10.18 1.20 -5.09
CA ASP A 102 10.00 2.54 -4.52
C ASP A 102 8.56 2.91 -4.13
N CYS A 103 7.66 1.94 -4.00
CA CYS A 103 6.31 2.18 -3.46
C CYS A 103 6.39 2.71 -2.04
N GLY A 104 5.74 3.84 -1.79
CA GLY A 104 5.55 4.38 -0.46
C GLY A 104 4.42 3.66 0.25
N PHE A 105 4.73 2.68 1.11
CA PHE A 105 3.76 2.10 2.02
C PHE A 105 4.26 2.14 3.46
N PHE A 106 3.37 2.44 4.41
CA PHE A 106 3.68 2.31 5.84
C PHE A 106 3.12 0.98 6.34
N THR A 107 3.96 0.20 7.00
CA THR A 107 3.63 -1.15 7.51
C THR A 107 2.79 -1.14 8.79
N TYR A 108 1.94 -0.12 9.01
CA TYR A 108 1.09 -0.07 10.21
C TYR A 108 -0.14 -0.99 10.14
N ASP A 109 -0.41 -1.60 8.98
CA ASP A 109 -1.66 -2.34 8.74
C ASP A 109 -1.41 -3.83 8.52
N GLU A 110 -2.26 -4.67 9.14
CA GLU A 110 -2.37 -6.09 8.86
C GLU A 110 -2.64 -6.39 7.38
N GLY A 111 -3.19 -5.43 6.63
CA GLY A 111 -3.49 -5.58 5.20
C GLY A 111 -2.32 -6.09 4.36
N PHE A 112 -1.12 -5.52 4.54
CA PHE A 112 0.05 -5.96 3.76
C PHE A 112 0.58 -7.32 4.25
N ALA A 113 0.50 -7.61 5.55
CA ALA A 113 0.83 -8.91 6.10
C ALA A 113 -0.12 -10.02 5.59
N LYS A 114 -1.41 -9.69 5.43
CA LYS A 114 -2.44 -10.57 4.84
C LYS A 114 -2.18 -10.81 3.36
N VAL A 115 -1.77 -9.78 2.62
CA VAL A 115 -1.34 -9.95 1.23
C VAL A 115 -0.13 -10.88 1.16
N ARG A 116 0.89 -10.65 1.99
CA ARG A 116 2.08 -11.51 2.08
C ARG A 116 1.75 -12.98 2.35
N SER A 117 0.74 -13.27 3.17
CA SER A 117 0.32 -14.64 3.47
C SER A 117 -0.30 -15.39 2.29
N ASN A 118 -0.68 -14.69 1.21
CA ASN A 118 -1.25 -15.30 0.01
C ASN A 118 -0.19 -15.83 -0.97
N TYR A 119 1.10 -15.61 -0.70
CA TYR A 119 2.21 -15.99 -1.57
C TYR A 119 3.16 -16.94 -0.84
N SER A 120 3.69 -17.92 -1.57
CA SER A 120 4.89 -18.62 -1.14
C SER A 120 6.09 -17.66 -1.05
N ASP A 121 7.12 -18.03 -0.28
CA ASP A 121 8.35 -17.25 -0.18
C ASP A 121 9.01 -17.02 -1.57
N GLU A 122 8.86 -17.98 -2.47
CA GLU A 122 9.43 -17.92 -3.82
C GLU A 122 8.66 -16.97 -4.72
N GLU A 123 7.32 -17.00 -4.67
CA GLU A 123 6.47 -16.05 -5.40
C GLU A 123 6.64 -14.63 -4.86
N TRP A 124 6.71 -14.46 -3.53
CA TRP A 124 6.89 -13.14 -2.93
C TRP A 124 8.22 -12.50 -3.31
N ARG A 125 9.32 -13.27 -3.31
CA ARG A 125 10.65 -12.79 -3.73
C ARG A 125 10.72 -12.35 -5.19
N ARG A 126 9.78 -12.80 -6.04
CA ARG A 126 9.70 -12.42 -7.45
C ARG A 126 8.99 -11.10 -7.69
N ILE A 127 8.31 -10.52 -6.69
CA ILE A 127 7.64 -9.23 -6.80
C ILE A 127 8.68 -8.13 -6.49
N PRO A 128 9.11 -7.33 -7.48
CA PRO A 128 10.07 -6.26 -7.26
C PRO A 128 9.55 -5.25 -6.23
N GLY A 129 10.40 -4.77 -5.33
CA GLY A 129 10.02 -3.82 -4.28
C GLY A 129 9.13 -4.35 -3.14
N ALA A 130 8.73 -5.63 -3.18
CA ALA A 130 7.93 -6.25 -2.12
C ALA A 130 8.75 -6.59 -0.86
N ASP A 131 10.08 -6.51 -0.93
CA ASP A 131 10.97 -6.77 0.19
C ASP A 131 11.02 -5.59 1.19
N LEU A 132 10.45 -5.83 2.37
CA LEU A 132 10.33 -4.88 3.48
C LEU A 132 11.64 -4.64 4.23
N THR A 133 12.69 -5.40 3.94
CA THR A 133 13.98 -5.26 4.64
C THR A 133 14.59 -3.87 4.44
N ASN A 134 14.35 -3.23 3.28
CA ASN A 134 14.79 -1.86 3.02
C ASN A 134 13.87 -0.81 3.68
N ILE A 135 12.60 -1.11 3.91
CA ILE A 135 11.66 -0.19 4.57
C ILE A 135 11.99 -0.01 6.05
N LYS A 136 12.59 -1.01 6.70
CA LYS A 136 13.13 -0.84 8.05
C LYS A 136 14.24 0.22 8.10
N LYS A 137 15.05 0.39 7.03
CA LYS A 137 16.07 1.45 6.96
C LYS A 137 15.43 2.82 6.77
N ASP A 138 14.42 2.93 5.92
CA ASP A 138 13.70 4.19 5.70
C ASP A 138 12.83 4.61 6.89
N ILE A 139 12.25 3.65 7.61
CA ILE A 139 11.59 3.93 8.88
C ILE A 139 12.64 4.37 9.91
N ALA A 140 13.77 3.67 10.02
CA ALA A 140 14.83 4.02 10.97
C ALA A 140 15.36 5.46 10.75
N THR A 141 15.55 5.88 9.50
CA THR A 141 15.96 7.27 9.16
C THR A 141 14.82 8.28 9.30
N ARG A 142 13.55 7.85 9.26
CA ARG A 142 12.36 8.71 9.52
C ARG A 142 11.95 8.77 11.00
N THR A 143 12.44 7.89 11.86
CA THR A 143 12.14 7.90 13.31
C THR A 143 12.74 9.11 14.06
N GLU A 144 13.60 9.91 13.43
CA GLU A 144 13.95 11.25 13.93
C GLU A 144 12.75 12.23 13.87
N VAL A 145 11.65 11.84 13.21
CA VAL A 145 10.39 12.59 13.16
C VAL A 145 9.24 11.72 13.70
N GLY A 146 9.29 11.41 15.00
CA GLY A 146 8.09 11.36 15.85
C GLY A 146 7.05 10.25 15.64
N LEU A 147 7.38 9.10 15.05
CA LEU A 147 6.45 7.96 14.93
C LEU A 147 7.11 6.67 15.44
N SER A 148 6.96 6.42 16.74
CA SER A 148 7.34 5.19 17.42
C SER A 148 6.48 4.00 16.95
N VAL A 149 7.10 3.00 16.31
CA VAL A 149 6.41 1.79 15.83
C VAL A 149 6.56 0.64 16.83
N ASN A 150 5.43 0.13 17.30
CA ASN A 150 5.33 -1.00 18.23
C ASN A 150 5.52 -2.33 17.50
N LEU A 151 6.74 -2.88 17.54
CA LEU A 151 7.10 -4.17 16.94
C LEU A 151 6.82 -5.33 17.93
N LYS A 152 5.55 -5.61 18.25
CA LYS A 152 5.22 -6.85 18.96
C LYS A 152 5.37 -8.06 18.02
N GLY A 153 6.56 -8.66 18.04
CA GLY A 153 6.82 -9.97 17.44
C GLY A 153 8.24 -10.19 16.93
N ALA A 154 9.01 -9.12 16.69
CA ALA A 154 10.42 -9.24 16.31
C ALA A 154 11.28 -9.28 17.57
N LYS A 155 11.89 -10.43 17.89
CA LYS A 155 12.99 -10.49 18.87
C LYS A 155 14.11 -9.56 18.39
N ILE A 156 14.31 -8.45 19.08
CA ILE A 156 15.47 -7.57 18.87
C ILE A 156 16.56 -8.07 19.82
N SER A 157 17.51 -8.85 19.33
CA SER A 157 18.69 -9.20 20.10
C SER A 157 19.70 -8.05 20.07
N SER A 158 20.04 -7.57 21.27
CA SER A 158 21.08 -6.62 21.67
C SER A 158 20.99 -5.18 21.12
N ALA A 159 20.42 -4.30 21.95
CA ALA A 159 20.64 -2.87 21.88
C ALA A 159 22.02 -2.51 22.48
N THR A 160 22.73 -1.60 21.84
CA THR A 160 23.95 -0.98 22.35
C THR A 160 23.60 -0.06 23.52
N LYS A 161 24.41 -0.12 24.58
CA LYS A 161 24.25 0.59 25.86
C LYS A 161 24.08 2.11 25.62
N GLY A 162 22.93 2.68 25.98
CA GLY A 162 22.73 4.14 26.02
C GLY A 162 21.35 4.68 25.65
N THR A 163 20.45 3.88 25.07
CA THR A 163 19.13 4.36 24.64
C THR A 163 18.04 3.87 25.61
N SER A 164 17.53 4.75 26.47
CA SER A 164 16.31 4.48 27.24
C SER A 164 15.12 4.43 26.28
N VAL A 165 14.49 3.26 26.14
CA VAL A 165 13.28 3.09 25.34
C VAL A 165 12.10 2.90 26.27
N THR A 166 11.16 3.84 26.29
CA THR A 166 9.90 3.71 27.02
C THR A 166 8.89 2.95 26.16
N TYR A 167 8.31 1.86 26.69
CA TYR A 167 7.25 1.12 26.01
C TYR A 167 5.93 1.25 26.77
N TRP A 168 4.83 1.40 26.03
CA TRP A 168 3.47 1.32 26.57
C TRP A 168 2.91 -0.08 26.37
N THR A 169 2.49 -0.73 27.45
CA THR A 169 1.76 -2.00 27.37
C THR A 169 0.26 -1.75 27.53
N ALA A 170 -0.55 -2.62 26.91
CA ALA A 170 -2.00 -2.48 26.79
C ALA A 170 -2.80 -2.49 28.12
N ASN A 171 -2.13 -2.60 29.27
CA ASN A 171 -2.76 -2.57 30.60
C ASN A 171 -2.39 -1.33 31.44
N GLY A 172 -1.91 -0.25 30.81
CA GLY A 172 -1.82 1.07 31.46
C GLY A 172 -0.71 1.24 32.51
N GLY A 173 0.32 0.39 32.52
CA GLY A 173 1.50 0.56 33.35
C GLY A 173 2.72 0.95 32.53
N VAL A 174 3.36 2.07 32.89
CA VAL A 174 4.68 2.46 32.38
C VAL A 174 5.73 1.66 33.13
N VAL A 175 6.61 0.95 32.42
CA VAL A 175 7.84 0.39 33.00
C VAL A 175 9.01 1.00 32.24
N ALA A 176 9.87 1.70 32.97
CA ALA A 176 11.15 2.18 32.50
C ALA A 176 12.23 1.13 32.81
N ASP A 177 13.26 1.08 31.98
CA ASP A 177 14.58 0.53 32.35
C ASP A 177 15.43 1.66 32.93
#